data_AF-A0A6J6BNK1-F1
#
_entry.id   AF-A0A6J6BNK1-F1
#
_cell.length_a   1.000
_cell.length_b   1.000
_cell.length_c   1.000
_cell.angle_alpha   90.00
_cell.angle_beta   90.00
_cell.angle_gamma   90.00
#
_symmetry.space_group_name_H-M   'P 1'
#
loop_
_entity.id
_entity.type
_entity.pdbx_description
1 polymer ?
#
loop_
_entity_poly.entity_id
_entity_poly.type
_entity_poly.pdbx_seq_one_letter_code
_entity_poly.pdbx_strand_id
1 'polypeptide(L)' 'MVDWKTGKVKDGEDLANAAIQLAMYRLAYAKLANLPIENVSAAFHYVADNQTIRVADVLDEPSLIDLITKIPLEV' A
#
# COMPACT_ATOMS: atom_id res chain seq x y z
N MET A 1 -9.55 -0.10 2.43
CA MET A 1 -8.88 0.04 3.74
C MET A 1 -8.26 1.42 3.87
N VAL A 2 -8.14 1.94 5.08
CA VAL A 2 -7.54 3.27 5.35
C VAL A 2 -6.55 3.13 6.50
N ASP A 3 -5.32 3.59 6.28
CA ASP A 3 -4.29 3.72 7.31
C ASP A 3 -4.23 5.19 7.77
N TRP A 4 -4.60 5.42 9.02
CA TRP A 4 -4.72 6.75 9.61
C TRP A 4 -3.38 7.19 10.20
N LYS A 5 -2.88 8.34 9.75
CA LYS A 5 -1.59 8.90 10.16
C LYS A 5 -1.79 10.19 10.95
N THR A 6 -1.08 10.29 12.06
CA THR A 6 -1.02 11.49 12.92
C THR A 6 0.28 12.29 12.74
N GLY A 7 1.26 11.73 12.02
CA GLY A 7 2.53 12.38 11.70
C GLY A 7 2.48 13.19 10.41
N LYS A 8 3.64 13.73 10.00
CA LYS A 8 3.80 14.47 8.75
C LYS A 8 3.49 13.60 7.52
N VAL A 9 2.96 14.25 6.48
CA VAL A 9 2.80 13.65 5.15
C VAL A 9 4.16 13.18 4.63
N LYS A 10 4.25 11.89 4.30
CA LYS A 10 5.42 11.31 3.63
C LYS A 10 5.45 11.72 2.17
N ASP A 11 6.64 11.89 1.62
CA ASP A 11 6.88 12.14 0.20
C ASP A 11 8.00 11.23 -0.35
N GLY A 12 8.26 11.35 -1.66
CA GLY A 12 9.36 10.67 -2.34
C GLY A 12 9.44 9.16 -2.05
N GLU A 13 10.64 8.72 -1.67
CA GLU A 13 10.94 7.32 -1.37
C GLU A 13 10.23 6.82 -0.11
N ASP A 14 10.06 7.67 0.91
CA ASP A 14 9.35 7.30 2.14
C ASP A 14 7.87 6.99 1.87
N LEU A 15 7.23 7.76 0.98
CA LEU A 15 5.87 7.50 0.53
C LEU A 15 5.80 6.22 -0.31
N ALA A 16 6.76 6.01 -1.21
CA ALA A 16 6.82 4.80 -2.04
C ALA A 16 6.99 3.53 -1.17
N ASN A 17 7.89 3.55 -0.20
CA ASN A 17 8.12 2.45 0.74
C ASN A 17 6.88 2.16 1.60
N ALA A 18 6.22 3.21 2.11
CA ALA A 18 4.95 3.05 2.82
C ALA A 18 3.86 2.45 1.91
N ALA A 19 3.78 2.88 0.65
CA ALA A 19 2.80 2.41 -0.32
C ALA A 19 2.91 0.89 -0.54
N ILE A 20 4.12 0.35 -0.58
CA ILE A 20 4.37 -1.09 -0.75
C ILE A 20 3.72 -1.87 0.40
N GLN A 21 3.96 -1.47 1.65
CA GLN A 21 3.35 -2.12 2.82
C GLN A 21 1.81 -2.10 2.72
N LEU A 22 1.23 -0.95 2.37
CA LEU A 22 -0.21 -0.80 2.31
C LEU A 22 -0.83 -1.59 1.14
N ALA A 23 -0.15 -1.65 -0.01
CA ALA A 23 -0.56 -2.45 -1.15
C ALA A 23 -0.51 -3.97 -0.85
N MET A 24 0.45 -4.42 -0.04
CA MET A 24 0.48 -5.80 0.45
C MET A 24 -0.72 -6.13 1.34
N TYR A 25 -1.09 -5.23 2.26
CA TYR A 25 -2.31 -5.41 3.05
C TYR A 25 -3.56 -5.42 2.18
N ARG A 26 -3.64 -4.54 1.17
CA ARG A 26 -4.74 -4.50 0.19
C ARG A 26 -4.90 -5.84 -0.51
N LEU A 27 -3.81 -6.40 -1.03
CA LEU A 27 -3.81 -7.70 -1.69
C LEU A 27 -4.23 -8.82 -0.74
N ALA A 28 -3.67 -8.85 0.48
CA ALA A 28 -4.03 -9.86 1.48
C ALA A 28 -5.53 -9.82 1.82
N TYR A 29 -6.08 -8.61 2.01
CA TYR A 29 -7.51 -8.44 2.28
C TYR A 29 -8.37 -8.87 1.09
N ALA A 30 -8.02 -8.48 -0.14
CA ALA A 30 -8.76 -8.89 -1.34
C ALA A 30 -8.85 -10.42 -1.45
N LYS A 31 -7.74 -11.12 -1.21
CA LYS A 31 -7.69 -12.60 -1.17
C LYS A 31 -8.54 -13.19 -0.05
N LEU A 32 -8.43 -12.67 1.17
CA LEU A 32 -9.22 -13.14 2.32
C LEU A 32 -10.73 -12.94 2.12
N ALA A 33 -11.13 -11.83 1.50
CA ALA A 33 -12.52 -11.51 1.21
C ALA A 33 -13.04 -12.15 -0.09
N ASN A 34 -12.18 -12.86 -0.84
CA ASN A 34 -12.49 -13.41 -2.16
C ASN A 34 -13.04 -12.36 -3.14
N LEU A 35 -12.42 -11.17 -3.16
CA LEU A 35 -12.77 -10.05 -4.03
C LEU A 35 -11.66 -9.80 -5.05
N PRO A 36 -12.01 -9.38 -6.28
CA PRO A 36 -11.03 -8.80 -7.21
C PRO A 36 -10.34 -7.59 -6.57
N ILE A 37 -9.03 -7.47 -6.73
CA ILE A 37 -8.24 -6.42 -6.06
C ILE A 37 -8.63 -5.02 -6.53
N GLU A 38 -9.09 -4.88 -7.77
CA GLU A 38 -9.66 -3.66 -8.34
C GLU A 38 -10.90 -3.15 -7.59
N ASN A 39 -11.60 -4.02 -6.85
CA ASN A 39 -12.74 -3.65 -6.00
C ASN A 39 -12.32 -3.24 -4.59
N VAL A 40 -11.02 -3.27 -4.27
CA VAL A 40 -10.48 -2.89 -2.97
C VAL A 40 -9.56 -1.70 -3.16
N SER A 41 -9.85 -0.57 -2.52
CA SER A 41 -8.92 0.57 -2.48
C SER A 41 -8.18 0.66 -1.15
N ALA A 42 -7.00 1.26 -1.17
CA ALA A 42 -6.20 1.54 0.01
C ALA A 42 -5.67 2.99 -0.01
N ALA A 43 -5.72 3.65 1.14
CA ALA A 43 -5.30 5.04 1.28
C ALA A 43 -4.60 5.31 2.61
N PHE A 44 -3.68 6.27 2.59
CA PHE A 44 -3.23 6.97 3.79
C PHE A 44 -4.12 8.18 4.02
N HIS A 45 -4.60 8.36 5.25
CA HIS A 45 -5.30 9.58 5.66
C HIS A 45 -4.48 10.30 6.74
N TYR A 46 -3.97 11.49 6.43
CA TYR A 46 -3.19 12.32 7.33
C TYR A 46 -4.13 13.32 8.03
N VAL A 47 -4.35 13.11 9.33
CA VAL A 47 -5.41 13.80 10.08
C VAL A 47 -5.12 15.29 10.25
N ALA A 48 -3.88 15.65 10.58
CA ALA A 48 -3.49 17.04 10.81
C ALA A 48 -3.66 17.89 9.55
N ASP A 49 -3.31 17.32 8.39
CA ASP A 49 -3.38 17.97 7.08
C ASP A 49 -4.72 17.76 6.36
N ASN A 50 -5.63 16.97 6.94
CA ASN A 50 -6.89 16.52 6.34
C ASN A 50 -6.72 16.03 4.87
N GLN A 51 -5.64 15.28 4.62
CA GLN A 51 -5.25 14.85 3.28
C GLN A 51 -5.38 13.33 3.14
N THR A 52 -5.89 12.88 1.99
CA THR A 52 -5.97 11.46 1.64
C THR A 52 -5.14 11.15 0.41
N ILE A 53 -4.22 10.18 0.51
CA ILE A 53 -3.31 9.78 -0.56
C ILE A 53 -3.54 8.31 -0.92
N ARG A 54 -3.71 8.03 -2.22
CA ARG A 54 -4.11 6.70 -2.78
C ARG A 54 -3.03 6.07 -3.65
N VAL A 55 -1.76 6.21 -3.27
CA VAL A 55 -0.64 5.65 -4.03
C VAL A 55 -0.61 4.12 -4.04
N ALA A 56 -1.16 3.47 -3.02
CA ALA A 56 -1.20 2.02 -2.90
C ALA A 56 -2.11 1.33 -3.94
N ASP A 57 -3.04 2.06 -4.56
CA ASP A 57 -3.95 1.51 -5.57
C ASP A 57 -3.23 1.20 -6.90
N VAL A 58 -2.06 1.83 -7.14
CA VAL A 58 -1.26 1.67 -8.36
C VAL A 58 -0.52 0.33 -8.41
N LEU A 59 -0.22 -0.27 -7.25
CA LEU A 59 0.49 -1.54 -7.17
C LEU A 59 -0.50 -2.70 -7.27
N ASP A 60 -0.42 -3.45 -8.36
CA ASP A 60 -1.18 -4.69 -8.58
C ASP A 60 -0.43 -5.93 -8.08
N GLU A 61 -1.11 -7.07 -8.10
CA GLU A 61 -0.52 -8.33 -7.62
C GLU A 61 0.76 -8.73 -8.36
N PRO A 62 0.82 -8.71 -9.72
CA PRO A 62 2.06 -8.99 -10.44
C PRO A 62 3.21 -8.07 -10.06
N SER A 63 2.97 -6.76 -9.93
CA SER A 63 4.00 -5.80 -9.58
C SER A 63 4.52 -6.00 -8.16
N LEU A 64 3.65 -6.37 -7.22
CA LEU A 64 4.05 -6.69 -5.84
C LEU A 64 4.90 -7.97 -5.78
N ILE A 65 4.55 -9.00 -6.56
CA ILE A 65 5.34 -10.23 -6.66
C ILE A 65 6.73 -9.93 -7.24
N ASP A 66 6.79 -9.19 -8.35
CA ASP A 66 8.06 -8.80 -8.98
C ASP A 66 8.95 -8.00 -8.02
N LEU A 67 8.36 -7.08 -7.25
CA LEU A 67 9.09 -6.29 -6.26
C LEU A 67 9.70 -7.15 -5.13
N ILE A 68 8.92 -8.07 -4.56
CA ILE A 68 9.37 -8.90 -3.43
C ILE A 68 10.39 -9.95 -3.88
N THR A 69 10.20 -10.55 -5.06
CA THR A 69 11.10 -11.57 -5.59
C THR A 69 12.49 -11.03 -5.95
N LYS A 70 12.62 -9.72 -6.13
CA LYS A 70 13.91 -9.04 -6.33
C LYS A 70 14.71 -8.83 -5.04
N ILE A 71 14.13 -9.07 -3.87
CA ILE A 71 14.84 -8.97 -2.59
C ILE A 71 15.63 -10.27 -2.39
N PRO A 72 16.97 -10.23 -2.36
CA PRO A 72 17.76 -11.42 -2.07
C PRO A 72 17.47 -11.92 -0.66
N LEU A 73 17.29 -13.24 -0.51
CA LEU A 73 17.18 -13.86 0.79
C LEU A 73 18.56 -13.82 1.46
N GLU A 74 18.69 -13.09 2.57
CA GLU A 74 19.81 -13.30 3.48
C GLU A 74 19.62 -14.69 4.11
N VAL A 75 20.53 -15.62 3.80
CA VAL A 75 20.58 -17.00 4.33
C VAL A 75 21.74 -17.10 5.31
#